data_AF-A0AAN4L4W7-F1
#
_entry.id   AF-A0AAN4L4W7-F1
#
_cell.length_a   1.000
_cell.length_b   1.000
_cell.length_c   1.000
_cell.angle_alpha   90.00
_cell.angle_beta   90.00
_cell.angle_gamma   90.00
#
_symmetry.space_group_name_H-M   'P 1'
#
loop_
_entity.id
_entity.type
_entity.pdbx_description
1 polymer ?
#
loop_
_entity_poly.entity_id
_entity_poly.type
_entity_poly.pdbx_seq_one_letter_code
_entity_poly.pdbx_strand_id
1 'polypeptide(L)'
;MKLLKTSLVIMVVVVIASFSWYGSYKSDMKKLEDELRTYLTVEKGIDENTIISITARRSKMPMYPVVVKFKDNPQEYIYNFTDEWIQLTPNPNE
;
A
#
# COMPACT_ATOMS: atom_id res chain seq x y z
N MET A 1 17.59 39.68 12.05
CA MET A 1 18.00 38.42 12.73
C MET A 1 16.85 37.63 13.34
N LYS A 2 15.87 38.23 14.04
CA LYS A 2 14.73 37.48 14.63
C LYS A 2 13.88 36.75 13.58
N LEU A 3 13.52 37.41 12.48
CA LEU A 3 12.74 36.80 11.38
C LEU A 3 13.45 35.63 10.70
N LEU A 4 14.77 35.70 10.51
CA LEU A 4 15.57 34.60 9.95
C LEU A 4 15.59 33.38 10.89
N LYS A 5 15.70 33.61 12.21
CA LYS A 5 15.64 32.54 13.22
C LYS A 5 14.26 31.90 13.27
N THR A 6 13.18 32.70 13.24
CA THR A 6 11.81 32.19 13.18
C THR A 6 11.54 31.41 11.90
N SER A 7 12.01 31.89 10.74
CA SER A 7 11.91 31.20 9.45
C SER A 7 12.62 29.84 9.46
N LEU A 8 13.84 29.78 10.02
CA LEU A 8 14.59 28.54 10.15
C LEU A 8 13.87 27.51 11.04
N VAL A 9 13.27 27.95 12.15
CA VAL A 9 12.46 27.08 13.02
C VAL A 9 11.24 26.54 12.28
N ILE A 10 10.52 27.37 11.52
CA ILE A 10 9.36 26.93 10.73
C ILE A 10 9.78 25.90 9.67
N MET A 11 10.89 26.14 8.98
CA MET A 11 11.41 25.21 7.97
C MET A 11 11.71 23.84 8.57
N VAL A 12 12.37 23.79 9.74
CA VAL A 12 12.66 22.53 10.44
C VAL A 12 11.38 21.79 10.82
N VAL A 13 10.36 22.49 11.33
CA VAL A 13 9.06 21.89 11.67
C VAL A 13 8.38 21.29 10.44
N VAL A 14 8.38 22.01 9.31
CA VAL A 14 7.79 21.52 8.05
C VAL A 14 8.51 20.25 7.56
N VAL A 15 9.83 20.21 7.66
CA VAL A 15 10.63 19.04 7.28
C VAL A 15 10.27 17.84 8.16
N ILE A 16 10.26 18.00 9.49
CA ILE A 16 9.90 16.92 10.42
C ILE A 16 8.49 16.41 10.13
N ALA A 17 7.52 17.30 9.98
CA ALA A 17 6.14 16.94 9.67
C ALA A 17 6.03 16.15 8.35
N SER A 18 6.79 16.56 7.32
CA SER A 18 6.82 15.88 6.02
C SER A 18 7.41 14.48 6.13
N PHE A 19 8.50 14.31 6.88
CA PHE A 19 9.11 13.00 7.12
C PHE A 19 8.19 12.07 7.92
N SER A 20 7.55 12.58 8.99
CA SER A 20 6.59 11.82 9.77
C SER A 20 5.40 11.35 8.93
N TRP A 21 4.83 12.25 8.11
CA TRP A 21 3.73 11.90 7.20
C TRP A 21 4.15 10.83 6.19
N TYR A 22 5.30 11.00 5.54
CA TYR A 22 5.80 10.04 4.55
C TYR A 22 6.10 8.67 5.18
N GLY A 23 6.66 8.66 6.40
CA GLY A 23 6.90 7.45 7.16
C GLY A 23 5.62 6.69 7.50
N SER A 24 4.59 7.39 7.99
CA SER A 24 3.27 6.80 8.25
C SER A 24 2.67 6.18 6.99
N TYR A 25 2.66 6.94 5.88
CA TYR A 25 2.13 6.45 4.61
C TYR A 25 2.82 5.16 4.14
N LYS A 26 4.15 5.11 4.20
CA LYS A 26 4.90 3.90 3.80
C LYS A 26 4.60 2.71 4.71
N SER A 27 4.44 2.97 6.01
CA SER A 27 4.06 1.94 6.99
C SER A 27 2.67 1.38 6.69
N ASP A 28 1.70 2.24 6.39
CA ASP A 28 0.32 1.83 6.08
C ASP A 28 0.27 0.99 4.79
N MET A 29 1.01 1.38 3.75
CA MET A 29 1.09 0.61 2.50
C MET A 29 1.73 -0.76 2.73
N LYS A 30 2.83 -0.80 3.48
CA LYS A 30 3.49 -2.07 3.84
C LYS A 30 2.57 -2.99 4.63
N LYS A 31 1.79 -2.44 5.57
CA LYS A 31 0.81 -3.20 6.34
C LYS A 31 -0.24 -3.85 5.43
N LEU A 32 -0.80 -3.11 4.48
CA LEU A 32 -1.75 -3.67 3.50
C LEU A 32 -1.13 -4.76 2.63
N GLU A 33 0.13 -4.59 2.21
CA GLU A 33 0.86 -5.61 1.44
C GLU A 33 1.08 -6.89 2.24
N ASP A 34 1.49 -6.77 3.50
CA ASP A 34 1.75 -7.90 4.40
C ASP A 34 0.43 -8.62 4.80
N GLU A 35 -0.65 -7.86 5.03
CA GLU A 35 -1.99 -8.41 5.31
C GLU A 35 -2.57 -9.16 4.09
N LEU A 36 -2.47 -8.60 2.88
CA LEU A 36 -2.92 -9.30 1.67
C LEU A 36 -2.07 -10.55 1.41
N ARG A 37 -0.76 -10.49 1.65
CA ARG A 37 0.11 -11.66 1.55
C ARG A 37 -0.37 -12.79 2.45
N THR A 38 -0.69 -12.44 3.70
CA THR A 38 -1.20 -13.40 4.69
C THR A 38 -2.53 -13.99 4.24
N TYR A 39 -3.46 -13.17 3.76
CA TYR A 39 -4.73 -13.63 3.21
C TYR A 39 -4.54 -14.61 2.04
N LEU A 40 -3.71 -14.27 1.06
CA LEU A 40 -3.48 -15.13 -0.11
C LEU A 40 -2.82 -16.46 0.26
N THR A 41 -1.84 -16.44 1.16
CA THR A 41 -1.07 -17.64 1.52
C THR A 41 -1.77 -18.52 2.55
N VAL A 42 -2.26 -17.93 3.63
CA VAL A 42 -2.85 -18.66 4.76
C VAL A 42 -4.31 -19.00 4.49
N GLU A 43 -5.11 -18.05 4.00
CA GLU A 43 -6.56 -18.26 3.84
C GLU A 43 -6.91 -18.85 2.47
N LYS A 44 -6.25 -18.39 1.39
CA LYS A 44 -6.48 -18.91 0.02
C LYS A 44 -5.56 -20.07 -0.36
N GLY A 45 -4.52 -20.36 0.43
CA GLY A 45 -3.60 -21.47 0.17
C GLY A 45 -2.72 -21.27 -1.07
N ILE A 46 -2.52 -20.03 -1.51
CA ILE A 46 -1.64 -19.71 -2.64
C ILE A 46 -0.19 -19.86 -2.20
N ASP A 47 0.62 -20.56 -2.99
CA ASP A 47 2.05 -20.70 -2.70
C ASP A 47 2.78 -19.37 -2.84
N GLU A 48 3.53 -18.99 -1.82
CA GLU A 48 4.29 -17.73 -1.74
C GLU A 48 5.25 -17.57 -2.93
N ASN A 49 5.83 -18.66 -3.45
CA ASN A 49 6.79 -18.59 -4.56
C ASN A 49 6.12 -18.27 -5.90
N THR A 50 4.80 -18.36 -5.98
CA THR A 50 4.03 -17.95 -7.17
C THR A 50 3.76 -16.44 -7.18
N ILE A 51 3.93 -15.76 -6.05
CA ILE A 51 3.71 -14.33 -5.90
C ILE A 51 4.99 -13.58 -6.26
N ILE A 52 4.99 -12.86 -7.38
CA ILE A 52 6.14 -12.00 -7.76
C ILE A 52 6.17 -10.75 -6.90
N SER A 53 5.02 -10.09 -6.74
CA SER A 53 4.93 -8.81 -6.04
C SER A 53 3.52 -8.57 -5.51
N ILE A 54 3.47 -7.93 -4.35
CA ILE A 54 2.26 -7.33 -3.78
C ILE A 54 2.61 -5.86 -3.54
N THR A 55 1.81 -4.95 -4.09
CA THR A 55 2.11 -3.51 -4.01
C THR A 55 0.85 -2.72 -3.74
N ALA A 56 0.80 -2.08 -2.57
CA ALA A 56 -0.24 -1.14 -2.20
C ALA A 56 0.11 0.25 -2.75
N ARG A 57 -0.89 0.95 -3.27
CA ARG A 57 -0.72 2.31 -3.78
C ARG A 57 -1.91 3.17 -3.45
N ARG A 58 -1.68 4.47 -3.26
CA ARG A 58 -2.76 5.45 -3.25
C ARG A 58 -3.33 5.61 -4.66
N SER A 59 -4.65 5.54 -4.77
CA SER A 59 -5.43 5.77 -6.00
C SER A 59 -6.68 6.60 -5.69
N LYS A 60 -7.43 6.99 -6.73
CA LYS A 60 -8.66 7.78 -6.58
C LYS A 60 -9.83 6.90 -6.13
N MET A 61 -10.05 5.76 -6.78
CA MET A 61 -11.04 4.75 -6.40
C MET A 61 -10.60 3.36 -6.91
N PRO A 62 -10.53 2.34 -6.04
CA PRO A 62 -10.53 2.47 -4.57
C PRO A 62 -9.34 3.33 -4.08
N MET A 63 -9.37 3.78 -2.82
CA MET A 63 -8.36 4.71 -2.29
C MET A 63 -6.98 4.05 -2.10
N TYR A 64 -6.96 2.78 -1.68
CA TYR A 64 -5.74 2.02 -1.43
C TYR A 64 -5.80 0.61 -2.04
N PRO A 65 -5.88 0.49 -3.38
CA PRO A 65 -5.81 -0.80 -4.04
C PRO A 65 -4.44 -1.45 -3.79
N VAL A 66 -4.47 -2.77 -3.64
CA VAL A 66 -3.28 -3.61 -3.55
C VAL A 66 -3.21 -4.47 -4.80
N VAL A 67 -2.14 -4.31 -5.56
CA VAL A 67 -1.93 -5.01 -6.83
C VAL A 67 -1.02 -6.21 -6.60
N VAL A 68 -1.40 -7.35 -7.14
CA VAL A 68 -0.67 -8.61 -7.05
C VAL A 68 -0.30 -9.06 -8.45
N LYS A 69 0.93 -9.53 -8.60
CA LYS A 69 1.43 -10.17 -9.83
C LYS A 69 1.86 -11.58 -9.50
N PHE A 70 1.35 -12.54 -10.25
CA PHE A 70 1.73 -13.94 -10.12
C PHE A 70 2.69 -14.34 -11.23
N LYS A 71 3.49 -15.38 -10.98
CA LYS A 71 4.54 -15.85 -11.89
C LYS A 71 3.97 -16.40 -13.19
N ASP A 72 2.86 -17.12 -13.09
CA ASP A 72 2.28 -17.87 -14.21
C ASP A 72 1.23 -17.05 -14.98
N ASN A 73 0.90 -15.85 -14.52
CA ASN A 73 -0.07 -14.97 -15.19
C ASN A 73 0.46 -13.52 -15.29
N PRO A 74 0.64 -12.98 -16.51
CA PRO A 74 1.05 -11.58 -16.68
C PRO A 74 -0.03 -10.57 -16.24
N GLN A 75 -1.26 -11.01 -15.98
CA GLN A 75 -2.36 -10.17 -15.53
C GLN A 75 -2.14 -9.64 -14.10
N GLU A 76 -2.47 -8.37 -13.90
CA GLU A 76 -2.51 -7.75 -12.58
C GLU A 76 -3.82 -8.10 -11.86
N TYR A 77 -3.69 -8.58 -10.63
CA TYR A 77 -4.83 -8.85 -9.75
C TYR A 77 -4.97 -7.70 -8.77
N ILE A 78 -6.12 -7.05 -8.72
CA ILE A 78 -6.36 -5.87 -7.89
C ILE A 78 -7.29 -6.26 -6.75
N TYR A 79 -6.82 -6.05 -5.53
CA TYR A 79 -7.57 -6.26 -4.30
C TYR A 79 -7.85 -4.93 -3.60
N ASN A 80 -8.94 -4.89 -2.87
CA ASN A 80 -9.27 -3.78 -1.98
C ASN A 80 -9.74 -4.32 -0.63
N PHE A 81 -9.29 -3.66 0.45
CA PHE A 81 -9.74 -3.95 1.80
C PHE A 81 -10.84 -2.97 2.18
N THR A 82 -12.03 -3.48 2.50
CA THR A 82 -13.11 -2.69 3.12
C THR A 82 -13.33 -3.17 4.55
N ASP A 83 -13.89 -4.36 4.69
CA ASP A 83 -14.02 -5.14 5.93
C ASP A 83 -13.33 -6.50 5.76
N GLU A 84 -13.28 -6.99 4.52
CA GLU A 84 -12.58 -8.19 4.07
C GLU A 84 -11.83 -7.90 2.76
N TRP A 85 -10.95 -8.81 2.37
CA TRP A 85 -10.25 -8.73 1.09
C TRP A 85 -11.16 -9.09 -0.07
N ILE A 86 -11.41 -8.12 -0.94
CA ILE A 86 -12.25 -8.30 -2.14
C ILE A 86 -11.35 -8.18 -3.38
N GLN A 87 -11.44 -9.17 -4.28
CA GLN A 87 -10.80 -9.10 -5.60
C GLN A 87 -11.68 -8.28 -6.54
N LEU A 88 -11.15 -7.17 -7.04
CA LEU A 88 -11.81 -6.29 -8.00
C LEU A 88 -11.49 -6.64 -9.45
N THR A 89 -10.28 -7.11 -9.71
CA THR A 89 -9.82 -7.42 -11.07
C THR A 89 -8.86 -8.62 -11.03
N PRO A 90 -9.00 -9.59 -11.95
CA PRO A 90 -10.21 -9.86 -12.73
C PRO A 90 -11.42 -10.08 -11.81
N ASN A 91 -12.65 -9.89 -12.30
CA ASN A 91 -13.82 -10.18 -11.49
C ASN A 91 -13.87 -11.70 -11.24
N PRO A 92 -13.87 -12.16 -9.97
CA PRO A 92 -13.90 -13.60 -9.68
C PRO A 92 -15.22 -14.29 -10.09
N ASN A 93 -16.27 -13.52 -10.38
CA ASN A 93 -17.60 -14.02 -10.75
C ASN A 93 -17.96 -13.84 -12.23
N GLU A 94 -17.02 -13.38 -13.07
CA GLU A 94 -17.16 -13.43 -14.53
C GLU A 94 -16.73 -14.79 -15.08
#